data_AF-A0A7G1H1X1-F1
#
_entry.id   AF-A0A7G1H1X1-F1
#
_cell.length_a   1.000
_cell.length_b   1.000
_cell.length_c   1.000
_cell.angle_alpha   90.00
_cell.angle_beta   90.00
_cell.angle_gamma   90.00
#
_symmetry.space_group_name_H-M   'P 1'
#
loop_
_entity.id
_entity.type
_entity.pdbx_description
1 polymer ?
#
loop_
_entity_poly.entity_id
_entity_poly.type
_entity_poly.pdbx_seq_one_letter_code
_entity_poly.pdbx_strand_id
1 'polypeptide(L)'
;MISMYKWQQVRVLRQKGETIKGIARQLKLSRNTVRKYLRKDEPPQFKARQYERLLDPYEEVIKEMLKRASLARGYTMSSRNRATEALFALCIVICQG
;
A
#
# COMPACT_ATOMS: atom_id res chain seq x y z
N MET A 1 2.04 6.26 9.63
CA MET A 1 3.20 5.35 9.65
C MET A 1 4.11 5.78 10.79
N ILE A 2 4.28 4.96 11.83
CA ILE A 2 5.32 5.28 12.83
C ILE A 2 6.65 4.86 12.20
N SER A 3 7.76 5.57 12.44
CA SER A 3 9.05 5.22 11.83
C SER A 3 9.96 4.53 12.84
N MET A 4 10.87 3.69 12.35
CA MET A 4 11.94 3.09 13.16
C MET A 4 12.72 4.15 13.95
N TYR A 5 12.90 5.34 13.34
CA TYR A 5 13.52 6.51 13.95
C TYR A 5 12.83 6.98 15.24
N LYS A 6 11.49 6.94 15.32
CA LYS A 6 10.76 7.33 16.54
C LYS A 6 10.96 6.33 17.68
N TRP A 7 11.11 5.05 17.38
CA TRP A 7 11.39 4.03 18.39
C TRP A 7 12.78 4.25 19.03
N GLN A 8 13.80 4.49 18.21
CA GLN A 8 15.17 4.79 18.70
C GLN A 8 15.18 6.04 19.59
N GLN A 9 14.51 7.12 19.17
CA GLN A 9 14.44 8.35 19.98
C GLN A 9 13.78 8.14 21.35
N VAL A 10 12.71 7.34 21.43
CA VAL A 10 12.07 6.98 22.71
C VAL A 10 13.08 6.29 23.64
N ARG A 11 13.92 5.39 23.11
CA ARG A 11 14.92 4.68 23.92
C ARG A 11 16.06 5.59 24.38
N VAL A 12 16.59 6.43 23.49
CA VAL A 12 17.63 7.40 23.84
C VAL A 12 17.15 8.36 24.92
N LEU A 13 15.93 8.90 24.79
CA LEU A 13 15.37 9.79 25.80
C LEU A 13 15.13 9.06 27.14
N ARG A 14 14.71 7.80 27.08
CA ARG A 14 14.54 7.00 28.30
C ARG A 14 15.87 6.72 29.01
N GLN A 15 16.94 6.43 28.27
CA GLN A 15 18.29 6.28 28.82
C GLN A 15 18.80 7.58 29.45
N LYS A 16 18.42 8.74 28.90
CA LYS A 16 18.71 10.06 29.48
C LYS A 16 17.90 10.38 30.75
N GLY A 17 17.02 9.49 31.20
CA GLY A 17 16.23 9.67 32.42
C GLY A 17 14.87 10.36 32.23
N GLU A 18 14.45 10.61 30.99
CA GLU A 18 13.17 11.28 30.73
C GLU A 18 11.97 10.43 31.17
N THR A 19 10.94 11.13 31.66
CA THR A 19 9.68 10.49 32.06
C THR A 19 8.87 10.11 30.84
N ILE A 20 8.03 9.08 30.95
CA ILE A 20 7.12 8.66 29.87
C ILE A 20 6.24 9.83 29.40
N LYS A 21 5.83 10.72 30.31
CA LYS A 21 5.03 11.92 30.00
C LYS A 21 5.84 12.97 29.25
N GLY A 22 7.11 13.18 29.62
CA GLY A 22 8.05 14.07 28.91
C GLY A 22 8.28 13.61 27.47
N ILE A 23 8.64 12.34 27.30
CA ILE A 23 8.87 11.72 25.98
C ILE A 23 7.62 11.81 25.10
N ALA A 24 6.44 11.55 25.65
CA ALA A 24 5.17 11.63 24.93
C ALA A 24 4.90 13.05 24.40
N ARG A 25 5.15 14.08 25.23
CA ARG A 25 4.98 15.48 24.84
C ARG A 25 6.00 15.90 23.79
N GLN A 26 7.27 15.56 23.98
CA GLN A 26 8.37 15.95 23.08
C GLN A 26 8.24 15.32 21.70
N LEU A 27 7.96 14.01 21.63
CA LEU A 27 7.86 13.28 20.35
C LEU A 27 6.45 13.32 19.73
N LYS A 28 5.50 14.02 20.38
CA LYS A 28 4.07 14.05 20.02
C LYS A 28 3.50 12.63 19.81
N LEU A 29 3.82 11.74 20.76
CA LEU A 29 3.38 10.35 20.77
C LEU A 29 2.38 10.12 21.90
N SER A 30 1.44 9.20 21.71
CA SER A 30 0.58 8.79 22.82
C SER A 30 1.41 8.10 23.91
N ARG A 31 1.02 8.25 25.18
CA ARG A 31 1.63 7.53 26.32
C ARG A 31 1.63 6.01 26.09
N ASN A 32 0.60 5.49 25.43
CA ASN A 32 0.48 4.07 25.10
C ASN A 32 1.52 3.63 24.08
N THR A 33 1.82 4.46 23.07
CA THR A 33 2.89 4.20 22.10
C THR A 33 4.26 4.20 22.78
N VAL A 34 4.53 5.18 23.65
CA VAL A 34 5.79 5.25 24.40
C VAL A 34 5.97 3.99 25.28
N ARG A 35 4.94 3.61 26.04
CA ARG A 35 4.96 2.35 26.83
C ARG A 35 5.18 1.12 25.95
N LYS A 36 4.48 1.03 24.81
CA LYS A 36 4.65 -0.07 23.85
C LYS A 36 6.10 -0.16 23.35
N TYR A 37 6.76 0.98 23.11
CA TYR A 37 8.14 1.04 22.63
C TYR A 37 9.17 0.72 23.69
N LEU A 38 8.88 1.00 24.96
CA LEU A 38 9.75 0.64 26.07
C LEU A 38 9.57 -0.82 26.53
N ARG A 39 8.43 -1.46 26.22
CA ARG A 39 8.15 -2.85 26.62
C ARG A 39 8.90 -3.89 25.79
N LYS A 40 9.30 -3.57 24.56
CA LYS A 40 10.03 -4.47 23.67
C LYS A 40 11.40 -3.89 23.36
N ASP A 41 12.45 -4.68 23.56
CA ASP A 41 13.82 -4.26 23.26
C ASP A 41 14.15 -4.27 21.77
N GLU A 42 13.35 -4.98 20.98
CA GLU A 42 13.50 -5.05 19.54
C GLU A 42 12.72 -3.93 18.83
N PRO A 43 13.27 -3.39 17.72
CA PRO A 43 12.58 -2.40 16.92
C PRO A 43 11.27 -2.96 16.35
N PRO A 44 10.21 -2.13 16.23
CA PRO A 44 8.95 -2.58 15.65
C PRO A 44 9.18 -2.99 14.20
N GLN A 45 9.03 -4.28 13.91
CA GLN A 45 9.01 -4.77 12.54
C GLN A 45 7.75 -4.25 11.85
N PHE A 46 7.92 -3.45 10.79
CA PHE A 46 6.83 -3.05 9.91
C PHE A 46 6.44 -4.23 9.03
N LYS A 47 5.71 -5.19 9.60
CA LYS A 47 5.01 -6.17 8.77
C LYS A 47 3.87 -5.43 8.11
N ALA A 48 3.91 -5.33 6.77
CA ALA A 48 2.71 -5.02 6.02
C ALA A 48 1.65 -6.01 6.49
N ARG A 49 0.48 -5.50 6.92
CA ARG A 49 -0.62 -6.39 7.27
C ARG A 49 -0.99 -7.12 5.97
N GLN A 50 -0.65 -8.40 5.89
CA GLN A 50 -1.21 -9.27 4.88
C GLN A 50 -2.68 -9.40 5.23
N TYR A 51 -3.53 -8.78 4.41
CA TYR A 51 -4.96 -8.97 4.48
C TYR A 51 -5.29 -10.05 3.46
N GLU A 52 -5.77 -11.20 3.91
CA GLU A 52 -6.47 -12.12 3.03
C GLU A 52 -7.76 -11.42 2.62
N ARG A 53 -7.88 -10.98 1.36
CA ARG A 53 -9.11 -10.36 0.89
C ARG A 53 -10.11 -11.49 0.74
N LEU A 54 -11.31 -11.34 1.32
CA LEU A 54 -12.41 -12.29 1.15
C LEU A 54 -12.70 -12.62 -0.33
N LEU A 55 -12.38 -11.68 -1.22
CA LEU A 55 -12.57 -11.79 -2.66
C LEU A 55 -11.39 -12.42 -3.41
N ASP A 56 -10.25 -12.68 -2.76
CA ASP A 56 -9.08 -13.32 -3.40
C ASP A 56 -9.44 -14.69 -4.03
N PRO A 57 -10.24 -15.58 -3.39
CA PRO A 57 -10.66 -16.85 -4.01
C PRO A 57 -11.56 -16.67 -5.23
N TYR A 58 -12.21 -15.51 -5.38
CA TYR A 58 -13.19 -15.23 -6.43
C TYR A 58 -12.62 -14.36 -7.55
N GLU A 59 -11.33 -14.01 -7.51
CA GLU A 59 -10.72 -13.08 -8.44
C GLU A 59 -10.88 -13.53 -9.90
N GLU A 60 -10.66 -14.83 -10.17
CA GLU A 60 -10.80 -15.40 -11.51
C GLU A 60 -12.25 -15.43 -11.99
N VAL A 61 -13.20 -15.74 -11.11
CA VAL A 61 -14.63 -15.72 -11.44
C VAL A 61 -15.09 -14.31 -11.79
N ILE A 62 -14.64 -13.31 -11.02
CA ILE A 62 -14.93 -11.90 -11.28
C ILE A 62 -14.32 -11.45 -12.62
N LYS A 63 -13.09 -11.85 -12.93
CA LYS A 63 -12.45 -11.57 -14.23
C LYS A 63 -13.22 -12.19 -15.39
N GLU A 64 -13.67 -13.43 -15.26
CA GLU A 64 -14.50 -14.07 -16.30
C GLU A 64 -15.84 -13.34 -16.49
N MET A 65 -16.51 -12.98 -15.39
CA MET A 65 -17.77 -12.21 -15.45
C MET A 65 -17.56 -10.85 -16.11
N LEU A 66 -16.46 -10.15 -15.79
CA LEU A 66 -16.10 -8.89 -16.44
C LEU A 66 -15.80 -9.07 -17.92
N LYS A 67 -15.12 -10.14 -18.32
CA LYS A 67 -14.84 -10.46 -19.72
C LYS A 67 -16.12 -10.75 -20.50
N ARG A 68 -17.03 -11.56 -19.93
CA ARG A 68 -18.35 -11.82 -20.54
C ARG A 68 -19.17 -10.54 -20.64
N ALA A 69 -19.15 -9.71 -19.61
CA ALA A 69 -19.89 -8.45 -19.58
C ALA A 69 -19.30 -7.36 -20.51
N SER A 70 -17.98 -7.33 -20.72
CA SER A 70 -17.34 -6.39 -21.64
C SER A 70 -17.56 -6.77 -23.10
N LEU A 71 -17.57 -8.08 -23.39
CA LEU A 71 -17.95 -8.63 -24.69
C LEU A 71 -19.43 -8.39 -25.00
N ALA A 72 -20.32 -8.53 -24.00
CA ALA A 72 -21.75 -8.33 -24.18
C ALA A 72 -22.19 -6.85 -24.32
N ARG A 73 -21.41 -5.90 -23.80
CA ARG A 73 -21.76 -4.46 -23.80
C ARG A 73 -20.88 -3.58 -24.67
N GLY A 74 -19.97 -4.16 -25.47
CA GLY A 74 -19.05 -3.40 -26.32
C GLY A 74 -18.15 -2.40 -25.58
N TYR A 75 -18.00 -2.54 -24.25
CA TYR A 75 -17.29 -1.56 -23.44
C TYR A 75 -15.86 -2.04 -23.21
N THR A 76 -14.91 -1.44 -23.91
CA THR A 76 -13.49 -1.72 -23.72
C THR A 76 -12.94 -0.81 -22.61
N MET A 77 -12.85 -1.32 -21.38
CA MET A 77 -12.10 -0.66 -20.31
C MET A 77 -10.60 -0.85 -20.57
N SER A 78 -9.95 0.15 -21.14
CA SER A 78 -8.49 0.30 -21.05
C SER A 78 -8.18 1.61 -20.33
N SER A 79 -7.82 1.49 -19.06
CA SER A 79 -7.05 2.51 -18.37
C SER A 79 -5.56 2.24 -18.62
N ARG A 80 -5.10 2.56 -19.84
CA ARG A 80 -3.76 3.05 -20.21
C ARG A 80 -3.71 3.18 -21.73
N ASN A 81 -4.08 4.36 -22.22
CA ASN A 81 -3.85 4.95 -23.55
C ASN A 81 -3.77 3.97 -24.74
N ARG A 82 -4.92 3.67 -25.37
CA ARG A 82 -5.06 2.96 -26.66
C ARG A 82 -5.12 3.84 -27.91
N ALA A 83 -5.02 5.18 -27.76
CA ALA A 83 -4.96 6.08 -28.92
C ALA A 83 -3.75 5.80 -29.84
N THR A 84 -2.74 5.08 -29.34
CA THR A 84 -1.55 4.66 -30.08
C THR A 84 -1.74 3.38 -30.91
N GLU A 85 -2.66 2.49 -30.56
CA GLU A 85 -2.84 1.21 -31.29
C GLU A 85 -3.58 1.38 -32.63
N ALA A 86 -4.56 2.28 -32.70
CA ALA A 86 -5.32 2.53 -33.93
C ALA A 86 -4.45 3.15 -35.03
N LEU A 87 -3.52 4.04 -34.68
CA LEU A 87 -2.56 4.62 -35.63
C LEU A 87 -1.54 3.56 -36.11
N PHE A 88 -1.14 2.63 -35.23
CA PHE A 88 -0.21 1.57 -35.59
C PHE A 88 -0.85 0.55 -36.55
N ALA A 89 -2.11 0.18 -36.32
CA ALA A 89 -2.87 -0.70 -37.21
C ALA A 89 -3.14 -0.06 -38.58
N LEU A 90 -3.44 1.24 -38.62
CA LEU A 90 -3.65 1.95 -39.89
C LEU A 90 -2.35 2.07 -40.71
N CYS A 91 -1.20 2.30 -40.03
CA CYS A 91 0.11 2.40 -40.70
C CYS A 91 0.56 1.06 -41.31
N ILE A 92 0.29 -0.07 -40.64
CA ILE A 92 0.59 -1.42 -41.15
C ILE A 92 -0.24 -1.73 -42.40
N VAL A 93 -1.51 -1.33 -42.43
CA VAL A 93 -2.42 -1.56 -43.58
C VAL A 93 -2.06 -0.68 -44.77
N ILE A 94 -1.57 0.55 -44.55
CA ILE A 94 -1.18 1.48 -45.63
C ILE A 94 0.19 1.12 -46.24
N CYS A 95 1.13 0.55 -45.48
CA CYS A 95 2.47 0.21 -46.00
C CYS A 95 2.57 -1.15 -46.71
N GLN A 96 1.55 -2.00 -46.66
CA GLN A 96 1.53 -3.31 -47.36
C GLN A 96 0.60 -3.35 -48.59
N GLY A 97 0.09 -2.19 -49.03
CA GLY A 97 -0.71 -2.02 -50.24
C GLY A 97 0.06 -1.27 -51.32
#